data_AF-A0A3N5F5X9-F1
#
_entry.id   AF-A0A3N5F5X9-F1
#
_cell.length_a   1.000
_cell.length_b   1.000
_cell.length_c   1.000
_cell.angle_alpha   90.00
_cell.angle_beta   90.00
_cell.angle_gamma   90.00
#
_symmetry.space_group_name_H-M   'P 1'
#
loop_
_entity.id
_entity.type
_entity.pdbx_description
1 polymer ?
#
loop_
_entity_poly.entity_id
_entity_poly.type
_entity_poly.pdbx_seq_one_letter_code
_entity_poly.pdbx_strand_id
1 'polypeptide(L)'
;MMKQMAAVLVLLAAVGCGEKGGEVDSIVAYSRENNSGTYAYFKEHVLNTEDFAADVQTLPGTAAVINAVSKDKGSIGYGGIGYVKGVRALKVKKDAATASVDPTLDNVVKGTYPISRNLFFYTAGAPEGAAKHFIAWAVSSQGQKICSDLGY
;
A
#
# COMPACT_ATOMS: atom_id res chain seq x y z
N MET A 1 -2.26 22.41 12.47
CA MET A 1 -1.02 21.95 11.82
C MET A 1 -1.09 20.44 11.71
N MET A 2 -1.09 19.89 10.49
CA MET A 2 -1.16 18.44 10.25
C MET A 2 0.07 17.76 10.85
N LYS A 3 -0.12 16.66 11.57
CA LYS A 3 0.99 15.82 12.05
C LYS A 3 1.02 14.52 11.25
N GLN A 4 2.21 14.19 10.75
CA GLN A 4 2.49 12.91 10.09
C GLN A 4 2.62 11.83 11.16
N MET A 5 2.10 10.64 10.86
CA MET A 5 2.06 9.54 11.82
C MET A 5 2.90 8.35 11.40
N ALA A 6 3.16 8.15 10.10
CA ALA A 6 4.00 7.08 9.56
C ALA A 6 4.06 7.16 8.02
N ALA A 7 4.98 6.42 7.40
CA ALA A 7 4.98 6.19 5.96
C ALA A 7 4.26 4.87 5.65
N VAL A 8 3.20 4.92 4.84
CA VAL A 8 2.58 3.73 4.25
C VAL A 8 3.26 3.40 2.95
N LEU A 9 3.77 2.20 2.91
CA LEU A 9 4.18 1.55 1.70
C LEU A 9 2.98 0.96 0.96
N VAL A 10 2.73 1.38 -0.28
CA VAL A 10 1.72 0.74 -1.12
C VAL A 10 2.43 -0.19 -2.08
N LEU A 11 2.17 -1.48 -1.92
CA LEU A 11 2.81 -2.55 -2.68
C LEU A 11 1.87 -3.12 -3.70
N LEU A 12 2.45 -3.52 -4.82
CA LEU A 12 1.87 -4.55 -5.68
C LEU A 12 2.14 -5.90 -5.02
N ALA A 13 1.07 -6.62 -4.71
CA ALA A 13 1.09 -7.99 -4.23
C ALA A 13 0.64 -8.91 -5.37
N ALA A 14 1.34 -10.01 -5.56
CA ALA A 14 0.96 -11.05 -6.51
C ALA A 14 1.10 -12.42 -5.84
N VAL A 15 0.23 -13.37 -6.19
CA VAL A 15 0.55 -14.79 -6.04
C VAL A 15 0.92 -15.33 -7.40
N GLY A 16 2.11 -15.90 -7.45
CA GLY A 16 2.87 -16.03 -8.68
C GLY A 16 2.11 -16.65 -9.86
N CYS A 17 2.34 -16.09 -11.05
CA CYS A 17 3.04 -16.88 -12.07
C CYS A 17 4.33 -17.38 -11.40
N GLY A 18 4.62 -18.68 -11.44
CA GLY A 18 5.72 -19.30 -10.68
C GLY A 18 7.08 -18.59 -10.79
N GLU A 19 8.09 -19.01 -10.05
CA GLU A 19 9.45 -18.39 -10.04
C GLU A 19 10.11 -18.26 -11.44
N LYS A 20 9.53 -18.88 -12.47
CA LYS A 20 9.92 -18.77 -13.89
C LYS A 20 8.88 -18.13 -14.81
N GLY A 21 7.85 -17.44 -14.30
CA GLY A 21 6.77 -16.91 -15.13
C GLY A 21 6.07 -18.02 -15.91
N GLY A 22 5.56 -19.04 -15.21
CA GLY A 22 4.72 -20.04 -15.87
C GLY A 22 3.57 -19.35 -16.61
N GLU A 23 3.23 -19.84 -17.80
CA GLU A 23 2.13 -19.30 -18.61
C GLU A 23 0.86 -19.26 -17.77
N VAL A 24 0.33 -18.05 -17.62
CA VAL A 24 -1.02 -17.83 -17.13
C VAL A 24 -1.74 -17.14 -18.27
N ASP A 25 -2.80 -17.77 -18.77
CA ASP A 25 -3.51 -17.30 -19.96
C ASP A 25 -4.11 -15.89 -19.76
N SER A 26 -4.39 -15.51 -18.51
CA SER A 26 -4.90 -14.18 -18.13
C SER A 26 -4.53 -13.82 -16.70
N ILE A 27 -4.28 -12.53 -16.43
CA ILE A 27 -4.06 -12.02 -15.08
C ILE A 27 -5.38 -11.49 -14.51
N VAL A 28 -5.78 -11.99 -13.34
CA VAL A 28 -6.92 -11.42 -12.60
C VAL A 28 -6.43 -10.23 -11.77
N ALA A 29 -6.98 -9.04 -12.01
CA ALA A 29 -6.62 -7.83 -11.30
C ALA A 29 -7.64 -7.48 -10.21
N TYR A 30 -7.14 -7.29 -8.98
CA TYR A 30 -7.92 -6.87 -7.82
C TYR A 30 -7.57 -5.43 -7.43
N SER A 31 -8.59 -4.60 -7.25
CA SER A 31 -8.47 -3.21 -6.81
C SER A 31 -9.33 -2.96 -5.56
N ARG A 32 -9.28 -1.73 -5.07
CA ARG A 32 -10.05 -1.23 -3.94
C ARG A 32 -11.29 -0.51 -4.44
N GLU A 33 -12.32 -0.46 -3.60
CA GLU A 33 -13.46 0.43 -3.82
C GLU A 33 -13.03 1.90 -3.95
N ASN A 34 -13.77 2.67 -4.74
CA ASN A 34 -13.43 4.06 -5.10
C ASN A 34 -13.44 5.04 -3.90
N ASN A 35 -14.02 4.66 -2.77
CA ASN A 35 -14.01 5.39 -1.50
C ASN A 35 -12.70 5.18 -0.69
N SER A 36 -11.74 4.45 -1.24
CA SER A 36 -10.47 4.16 -0.58
C SER A 36 -9.40 5.21 -0.89
N GLY A 37 -8.73 5.72 0.14
CA GLY A 37 -7.50 6.52 -0.05
C GLY A 37 -6.39 5.75 -0.76
N THR A 38 -6.34 4.41 -0.66
CA THR A 38 -5.39 3.60 -1.43
C THR A 38 -5.78 3.51 -2.90
N TYR A 39 -7.08 3.44 -3.22
CA TYR A 39 -7.57 3.55 -4.59
C TYR A 39 -7.17 4.89 -5.21
N ALA A 40 -7.49 5.99 -4.53
CA ALA A 40 -7.19 7.34 -5.01
C ALA A 40 -5.69 7.53 -5.26
N TYR A 41 -4.85 7.12 -4.30
CA TYR A 41 -3.40 7.17 -4.44
C TYR A 41 -2.89 6.34 -5.63
N PHE A 42 -3.36 5.10 -5.80
CA PHE A 42 -2.92 4.24 -6.90
C PHE A 42 -3.34 4.82 -8.26
N LYS A 43 -4.57 5.33 -8.36
CA LYS A 43 -5.07 6.02 -9.55
C LYS A 43 -4.19 7.22 -9.91
N GLU A 44 -3.87 8.08 -8.95
CA GLU A 44 -3.06 9.27 -9.16
C GLU A 44 -1.58 8.94 -9.48
N HIS A 45 -0.96 8.05 -8.72
CA HIS A 45 0.50 7.85 -8.73
C HIS A 45 0.97 6.69 -9.61
N VAL A 46 0.08 5.77 -9.98
CA VAL A 46 0.41 4.60 -10.82
C VAL A 46 -0.31 4.65 -12.16
N LEU A 47 -1.58 5.05 -12.18
CA LEU A 47 -2.38 5.13 -13.41
C LEU A 47 -2.36 6.52 -14.06
N ASN A 48 -1.63 7.50 -13.50
CA ASN A 48 -1.62 8.89 -13.98
C ASN A 48 -3.04 9.47 -14.16
N THR A 49 -3.94 9.19 -13.21
CA THR A 49 -5.35 9.60 -13.19
C THR A 49 -6.28 8.91 -14.19
N GLU A 50 -5.78 7.96 -14.98
CA GLU A 50 -6.60 7.12 -15.86
C GLU A 50 -7.49 6.15 -15.07
N ASP A 51 -8.53 5.63 -15.73
CA ASP A 51 -9.41 4.64 -15.15
C ASP A 51 -8.73 3.27 -15.02
N PHE A 52 -9.17 2.51 -14.01
CA PHE A 52 -8.82 1.09 -13.93
C PHE A 52 -9.44 0.35 -15.12
N ALA A 53 -8.79 -0.75 -15.54
CA ALA A 53 -9.37 -1.60 -16.58
C ALA A 53 -10.76 -2.13 -16.17
N ALA A 54 -11.65 -2.29 -17.16
CA ALA A 54 -13.06 -2.58 -16.92
C ALA A 54 -13.31 -3.95 -16.25
N ASP A 55 -12.35 -4.86 -16.35
CA ASP A 55 -12.37 -6.22 -15.80
C ASP A 55 -11.71 -6.32 -14.41
N VAL A 56 -11.24 -5.20 -13.84
CA VAL A 56 -10.68 -5.16 -12.49
C VAL A 56 -11.77 -5.42 -11.44
N GLN A 57 -11.53 -6.39 -10.56
CA GLN A 57 -12.43 -6.70 -9.46
C GLN A 57 -12.17 -5.80 -8.25
N THR A 58 -13.16 -5.02 -7.82
CA THR A 58 -13.03 -4.15 -6.64
C THR A 58 -13.44 -4.88 -5.37
N LEU A 59 -12.60 -4.82 -4.33
CA LEU A 59 -12.84 -5.50 -3.05
C LEU A 59 -12.83 -4.52 -1.85
N PRO A 60 -13.60 -4.84 -0.79
CA PRO A 60 -13.68 -4.01 0.40
C PRO A 60 -12.45 -4.18 1.28
N GLY A 61 -11.59 -3.16 1.29
CA GLY A 61 -10.41 -3.12 2.16
C GLY A 61 -9.17 -3.86 1.62
N THR A 62 -8.00 -3.53 2.17
CA THR A 62 -6.72 -4.15 1.78
C THR A 62 -6.68 -5.63 2.11
N ALA A 63 -7.23 -6.05 3.25
CA ALA A 63 -7.24 -7.45 3.67
C ALA A 63 -7.98 -8.35 2.67
N ALA A 64 -9.10 -7.88 2.09
CA ALA A 64 -9.85 -8.62 1.10
C ALA A 64 -9.04 -8.80 -0.19
N VAL A 65 -8.39 -7.73 -0.69
CA VAL A 65 -7.49 -7.80 -1.85
C VAL A 65 -6.37 -8.81 -1.62
N ILE A 66 -5.66 -8.74 -0.49
CA ILE A 66 -4.57 -9.68 -0.21
C ILE A 66 -5.07 -11.12 -0.05
N ASN A 67 -6.23 -11.33 0.56
CA ASN A 67 -6.83 -12.66 0.70
C ASN A 67 -7.32 -13.24 -0.64
N ALA A 68 -7.80 -12.41 -1.56
CA ALA A 68 -8.13 -12.86 -2.91
C ALA A 68 -6.85 -13.23 -3.66
N VAL A 69 -5.85 -12.34 -3.64
CA VAL A 69 -4.54 -12.59 -4.25
C VAL A 69 -3.88 -13.85 -3.69
N SER A 70 -3.97 -14.10 -2.37
CA SER A 70 -3.36 -15.28 -1.74
C SER A 70 -3.96 -16.62 -2.20
N LYS A 71 -5.18 -16.61 -2.74
CA LYS A 71 -5.94 -17.79 -3.15
C LYS A 71 -6.02 -17.98 -4.65
N ASP A 72 -5.91 -16.89 -5.40
CA ASP A 72 -6.10 -16.88 -6.84
C ASP A 72 -4.73 -16.83 -7.56
N LYS A 73 -4.35 -17.96 -8.17
CA LYS A 73 -3.07 -18.07 -8.88
C LYS A 73 -3.11 -17.24 -10.15
N GLY A 74 -2.04 -16.48 -10.40
CA GLY A 74 -1.99 -15.59 -11.57
C GLY A 74 -2.77 -14.29 -11.37
N SER A 75 -3.02 -13.91 -10.12
CA SER A 75 -3.66 -12.64 -9.79
C SER A 75 -2.68 -11.60 -9.27
N ILE A 76 -3.09 -10.33 -9.38
CA ILE A 76 -2.37 -9.18 -8.86
C ILE A 76 -3.33 -8.24 -8.14
N GLY A 77 -2.83 -7.59 -7.09
CA GLY A 77 -3.54 -6.51 -6.41
C GLY A 77 -2.56 -5.57 -5.73
N TYR A 78 -3.09 -4.58 -5.02
CA TYR A 78 -2.25 -3.63 -4.28
C TYR A 78 -2.76 -3.35 -2.86
N GLY A 79 -1.83 -3.04 -1.96
CA GLY A 79 -2.13 -2.92 -0.53
C GLY A 79 -0.99 -2.35 0.32
N GLY A 80 -1.28 -2.07 1.58
CA GLY A 80 -0.27 -1.68 2.56
C GLY A 80 0.66 -2.85 2.93
N ILE A 81 1.95 -2.59 3.15
CA ILE A 81 2.93 -3.64 3.50
C ILE A 81 2.56 -4.46 4.75
N GLY A 82 1.91 -3.85 5.75
CA GLY A 82 1.47 -4.56 6.95
C GLY A 82 0.48 -5.71 6.68
N TYR A 83 -0.03 -5.84 5.46
CA TYR A 83 -0.91 -6.94 5.04
C TYR A 83 -0.20 -8.05 4.28
N VAL A 84 1.10 -7.92 3.96
CA VAL A 84 1.84 -8.91 3.15
C VAL A 84 2.05 -10.21 3.94
N LYS A 85 1.09 -11.12 3.83
CA LYS A 85 1.14 -12.46 4.39
C LYS A 85 0.56 -13.45 3.39
N GLY A 86 1.33 -14.48 3.04
CA GLY A 86 0.90 -15.51 2.08
C GLY A 86 0.83 -15.01 0.62
N VAL A 87 1.48 -13.88 0.32
CA VAL A 87 1.59 -13.31 -1.03
C VAL A 87 3.02 -12.83 -1.27
N ARG A 88 3.40 -12.65 -2.53
CA ARG A 88 4.71 -12.10 -2.92
C ARG A 88 4.57 -10.61 -3.21
N ALA A 89 5.27 -9.78 -2.43
CA ALA A 89 5.42 -8.36 -2.75
C ALA A 89 6.37 -8.17 -3.94
N LEU A 90 6.05 -7.24 -4.84
CA LEU A 90 6.84 -6.99 -6.05
C LEU A 90 7.82 -5.84 -5.87
N LYS A 91 9.00 -5.98 -6.48
CA LYS A 91 9.93 -4.87 -6.69
C LYS A 91 9.36 -3.96 -7.75
N VAL A 92 9.55 -2.65 -7.59
CA VAL A 92 9.00 -1.66 -8.52
C VAL A 92 10.12 -0.75 -9.03
N LYS A 93 10.10 -0.48 -10.33
CA LYS A 93 10.92 0.55 -10.96
C LYS A 93 10.12 1.85 -11.04
N LYS A 94 10.79 2.98 -10.85
CA LYS A 94 10.17 4.29 -11.07
C LYS A 94 9.92 4.53 -12.57
N ASP A 95 10.83 4.05 -13.40
CA ASP A 95 10.83 4.19 -14.86
C ASP A 95 11.71 3.10 -15.50
N ALA A 96 11.80 3.07 -16.82
CA ALA A 96 12.61 2.07 -17.55
C ALA A 96 14.11 2.15 -17.25
N ALA A 97 14.62 3.33 -16.86
CA ALA A 97 16.04 3.59 -16.63
C ALA A 97 16.49 3.27 -15.20
N THR A 98 15.56 3.12 -14.26
CA THR A 98 15.85 2.87 -12.84
C THR A 98 15.91 1.38 -12.50
N ALA A 99 16.72 1.06 -11.49
CA ALA A 99 16.73 -0.27 -10.88
C ALA A 99 15.42 -0.52 -10.13
N SER A 100 14.97 -1.77 -10.10
CA SER A 100 13.80 -2.14 -9.31
C SER A 100 14.15 -2.07 -7.82
N VAL A 101 13.32 -1.41 -7.02
CA VAL A 101 13.53 -1.25 -5.59
C VAL A 101 12.66 -2.25 -4.83
N ASP A 102 13.24 -2.90 -3.82
CA ASP A 102 12.52 -3.82 -2.96
C ASP A 102 11.57 -3.09 -2.01
N PRO A 103 10.40 -3.69 -1.73
CA PRO A 103 9.40 -3.13 -0.84
C PRO A 103 9.75 -3.30 0.64
N THR A 104 10.81 -2.66 1.12
CA THR A 104 11.24 -2.74 2.52
C THR A 104 10.90 -1.47 3.28
N LEU A 105 10.71 -1.57 4.60
CA LEU A 105 10.48 -0.39 5.46
C LEU A 105 11.62 0.63 5.32
N ASP A 106 12.88 0.16 5.24
CA ASP A 106 14.05 1.02 5.04
C ASP A 106 13.99 1.81 3.72
N ASN A 107 13.63 1.16 2.60
CA ASN A 107 13.47 1.84 1.32
C ASN A 107 12.32 2.85 1.32
N VAL A 108 11.31 2.63 2.15
CA VAL A 108 10.15 3.53 2.25
C VAL A 108 10.46 4.75 3.08
N VAL A 109 11.09 4.56 4.23
CA VAL A 109 11.55 5.67 5.09
C VAL A 109 12.55 6.54 4.34
N LYS A 110 13.41 5.94 3.49
CA LYS A 110 14.35 6.66 2.62
C LYS A 110 13.70 7.29 1.38
N GLY A 111 12.43 7.00 1.09
CA GLY A 111 11.74 7.47 -0.11
C GLY A 111 12.26 6.88 -1.42
N THR A 112 13.02 5.79 -1.37
CA THR A 112 13.56 5.13 -2.57
C THR A 112 12.56 4.18 -3.20
N TYR A 113 11.62 3.61 -2.44
CA TYR A 113 10.53 2.83 -3.02
C TYR A 113 9.47 3.76 -3.64
N PRO A 114 9.19 3.63 -4.96
CA PRO A 114 8.48 4.66 -5.72
C PRO A 114 6.98 4.77 -5.40
N ILE A 115 6.39 3.73 -4.81
CA ILE A 115 4.96 3.69 -4.49
C ILE A 115 4.79 3.71 -2.96
N SER A 116 5.05 4.87 -2.35
CA SER A 116 4.92 5.10 -0.90
C SER A 116 4.32 6.47 -0.60
N ARG A 117 3.64 6.61 0.54
CA ARG A 117 3.02 7.87 0.98
C ARG A 117 3.02 8.02 2.48
N ASN A 118 2.95 9.24 2.99
CA ASN A 118 2.73 9.47 4.41
C ASN A 118 1.25 9.31 4.80
N LEU A 119 1.01 8.92 6.05
CA LEU A 119 -0.30 9.03 6.70
C LEU A 119 -0.33 10.25 7.60
N PHE A 120 -1.50 10.89 7.60
CA PHE A 120 -1.72 12.15 8.28
C PHE A 120 -2.96 12.06 9.16
N PHE A 121 -2.90 12.71 10.31
CA PHE A 121 -4.09 13.09 11.04
C PHE A 121 -4.63 14.42 10.53
N TYR A 122 -5.93 14.45 10.24
CA TYR A 122 -6.66 15.65 9.87
C TYR A 122 -7.59 16.03 11.02
N THR A 123 -7.52 17.29 11.44
CA THR A 123 -8.36 17.83 12.53
C THR A 123 -8.96 19.16 12.10
N ALA A 124 -10.22 19.41 12.47
CA ALA A 124 -10.84 20.71 12.30
C ALA A 124 -10.29 21.68 13.37
N GLY A 125 -9.27 22.45 12.99
CA GLY A 125 -8.55 23.32 13.93
C GLY A 125 -7.49 22.57 14.75
N ALA A 126 -7.06 23.18 15.86
CA ALA A 126 -6.11 22.56 16.78
C ALA A 126 -6.79 21.41 17.55
N PRO A 127 -6.18 20.22 17.65
CA PRO A 127 -6.77 19.14 18.42
C PRO A 127 -6.77 19.48 19.91
N GLU A 128 -7.88 19.15 20.58
CA GLU A 128 -8.08 19.33 22.01
C GLU A 128 -8.55 18.02 22.67
N GLY A 129 -8.56 18.00 24.00
CA GLY A 129 -9.04 16.86 24.79
C GLY A 129 -8.47 15.51 24.34
N ALA A 130 -9.35 14.51 24.20
CA ALA A 130 -8.98 13.16 23.82
C ALA A 130 -8.24 13.08 22.48
N ALA A 131 -8.63 13.88 21.48
CA ALA A 131 -7.97 13.89 20.17
C ALA A 131 -6.52 14.36 20.28
N LYS A 132 -6.26 15.40 21.08
CA LYS A 132 -4.89 15.90 21.34
C LYS A 132 -4.03 14.82 21.99
N HIS A 133 -4.55 14.16 23.03
CA HIS A 133 -3.81 13.14 23.76
C HIS A 133 -3.53 11.91 22.89
N PHE A 134 -4.53 11.46 22.12
CA PHE A 134 -4.36 10.33 21.22
C PHE A 134 -3.33 10.63 20.12
N ILE A 135 -3.43 11.78 19.45
CA ILE A 135 -2.48 12.16 18.40
C ILE A 135 -1.07 12.29 18.99
N ALA A 136 -0.92 12.92 20.16
CA ALA A 136 0.37 13.06 20.83
C ALA A 136 0.99 11.71 21.20
N TRP A 137 0.19 10.76 21.68
CA TRP A 137 0.64 9.40 21.94
C TRP A 137 1.00 8.65 20.65
N ALA A 138 0.18 8.75 19.62
CA ALA A 138 0.38 8.06 18.35
C ALA A 138 1.69 8.48 17.64
N VAL A 139 2.07 9.76 17.73
CA VAL A 139 3.35 10.26 17.18
C VAL A 139 4.52 10.21 18.17
N SER A 140 4.31 9.70 19.39
CA SER A 140 5.39 9.48 20.35
C SER A 140 6.25 8.28 19.95
N SER A 141 7.45 8.14 20.53
CA SER A 141 8.34 6.99 20.30
C SER A 141 7.64 5.65 20.54
N GLN A 142 6.73 5.58 21.52
CA GLN A 142 5.95 4.37 21.80
C GLN A 142 4.97 4.06 20.67
N GLY A 143 4.19 5.04 20.23
CA GLY A 143 3.23 4.87 19.13
C GLY A 143 3.92 4.55 17.80
N GLN A 144 5.04 5.21 17.52
CA GLN A 144 5.85 4.97 16.33
C GLN A 144 6.47 3.58 16.34
N LYS A 145 6.92 3.08 17.50
CA LYS A 145 7.42 1.70 17.60
C LYS A 145 6.35 0.69 17.18
N ILE A 146 5.10 0.87 17.62
CA ILE A 146 3.98 -0.01 17.23
C ILE A 146 3.75 0.06 15.71
N CYS A 147 3.83 1.25 15.12
CA CYS A 147 3.71 1.42 13.68
C CYS A 147 4.79 0.61 12.95
N SER A 148 6.05 0.75 13.36
CA SER A 148 7.18 0.06 12.73
C SER A 148 7.14 -1.45 12.92
N ASP A 149 6.69 -1.94 14.08
CA ASP A 149 6.46 -3.37 14.31
C ASP A 149 5.38 -3.95 13.36
N LEU A 150 4.45 -3.09 12.88
CA LEU A 150 3.40 -3.43 11.90
C LEU A 150 3.78 -3.07 10.45
N GLY A 151 5.00 -2.58 10.21
CA GLY A 151 5.51 -2.23 8.88
C GLY A 151 5.23 -0.79 8.42
N TYR A 152 5.06 0.16 9.35
CA TYR A 152 4.77 1.58 9.08
C TYR A 152 5.80 2.54 9.71
#